data_AF-A0A8T7JHA9-F1
#
_entry.id   AF-A0A8T7JHA9-F1
#
_cell.length_a   1.000
_cell.length_b   1.000
_cell.length_c   1.000
_cell.angle_alpha   90.00
_cell.angle_beta   90.00
_cell.angle_gamma   90.00
#
_symmetry.space_group_name_H-M   'P 1'
#
loop_
_entity.id
_entity.type
_entity.pdbx_description
1 polymer ?
#
loop_
_entity_poly.entity_id
_entity_poly.type
_entity_poly.pdbx_seq_one_letter_code
_entity_poly.pdbx_strand_id
1 'polypeptide(L)'
;MSLVRTCVRITALMMLSSLMAVQANETSKENGTLAVQLSTFHEFRGHFVLPYQDADRVDIRSKMSGAYDVAIRFILDKAELEAQFDLVTESMVLDGHNHILKDDEKQLLGKASQALSQFLQKEYDEEFPEHSFLAVQMLAYWSKAPKDFAIGRREIHTR
;
A
#
# COMPACT_ATOMS: atom_id res chain seq x y z
N MET A 1 -78.39 3.47 -14.21
CA MET A 1 -78.80 4.55 -13.28
C MET A 1 -77.65 4.73 -12.29
N SER A 2 -76.79 5.73 -12.54
CA SER A 2 -76.67 6.98 -11.75
C SER A 2 -75.91 6.74 -10.44
N LEU A 3 -74.63 7.14 -10.34
CA LEU A 3 -74.16 8.48 -9.90
C LEU A 3 -74.73 8.78 -8.47
N VAL A 4 -73.99 9.15 -7.42
CA VAL A 4 -72.85 10.07 -7.38
C VAL A 4 -72.41 10.35 -5.92
N ARG A 5 -71.11 10.68 -5.73
CA ARG A 5 -70.47 11.50 -4.66
C ARG A 5 -70.43 10.92 -3.23
N THR A 6 -69.31 11.02 -2.49
CA THR A 6 -68.54 12.23 -2.11
C THR A 6 -67.16 11.75 -1.56
N CYS A 7 -65.99 12.05 -2.16
CA CYS A 7 -65.13 13.24 -2.06
C CYS A 7 -64.78 13.72 -0.63
N VAL A 8 -63.49 13.65 -0.24
CA VAL A 8 -62.67 14.61 0.57
C VAL A 8 -61.27 13.96 0.73
N ARG A 9 -60.24 14.42 0.00
CA ARG A 9 -59.06 15.22 0.46
C ARG A 9 -58.12 14.47 1.44
N ILE A 10 -56.79 14.60 1.49
CA ILE A 10 -55.73 15.42 0.86
C ILE A 10 -54.42 14.79 1.40
N THR A 11 -53.44 14.62 0.52
CA THR A 11 -51.99 14.86 0.73
C THR A 11 -51.44 14.88 2.16
N ALA A 12 -50.58 13.92 2.52
CA ALA A 12 -49.33 14.10 3.31
C ALA A 12 -48.76 12.74 3.72
N LEU A 13 -47.61 12.34 3.15
CA LEU A 13 -46.34 12.05 3.85
C LEU A 13 -45.38 11.35 2.88
N MET A 14 -44.76 12.15 2.01
CA MET A 14 -43.37 11.91 1.65
C MET A 14 -42.51 12.26 2.88
N MET A 15 -41.34 11.62 2.98
CA MET A 15 -40.29 11.78 4.00
C MET A 15 -40.42 10.89 5.23
N LEU A 16 -39.83 9.69 5.18
CA LEU A 16 -38.88 9.21 6.20
C LEU A 16 -38.26 7.86 5.78
N SER A 17 -37.19 7.91 4.98
CA SER A 17 -36.13 6.89 5.01
C SER A 17 -34.89 7.40 4.26
N SER A 18 -34.47 8.63 4.60
CA SER A 18 -33.12 9.12 4.37
C SER A 18 -32.26 8.64 5.54
N LEU A 19 -31.44 7.60 5.35
CA LEU A 19 -30.23 7.31 6.13
C LEU A 19 -29.70 5.95 5.69
N MET A 20 -28.94 5.93 4.60
CA MET A 20 -27.69 5.19 4.43
C MET A 20 -27.13 5.57 3.05
N ALA A 21 -26.90 6.86 2.84
CA ALA A 21 -25.80 7.25 1.97
C ALA A 21 -24.55 6.88 2.75
N VAL A 22 -24.11 5.63 2.60
CA VAL A 22 -22.73 5.28 2.91
C VAL A 22 -21.91 6.20 2.01
N GLN A 23 -21.27 7.19 2.64
CA GLN A 23 -20.19 7.94 2.03
C GLN A 23 -19.21 6.91 1.48
N ALA A 24 -19.26 6.67 0.18
CA ALA A 24 -18.08 6.36 -0.59
C ALA A 24 -17.15 7.54 -0.32
N ASN A 25 -16.25 7.35 0.64
CA ASN A 25 -15.23 8.29 0.97
C ASN A 25 -14.44 8.52 -0.33
N GLU A 26 -14.68 9.67 -0.97
CA GLU A 26 -13.81 10.19 -2.00
C GLU A 26 -12.48 10.53 -1.34
N THR A 27 -11.65 9.50 -1.09
CA THR A 27 -10.21 9.70 -0.97
C THR A 27 -9.73 10.19 -2.32
N SER A 28 -9.58 11.50 -2.40
CA SER A 28 -8.88 12.26 -3.43
C SER A 28 -7.81 11.42 -4.13
N LYS A 29 -7.93 11.33 -5.47
CA LYS A 29 -6.95 10.76 -6.38
C LYS A 29 -5.65 11.58 -6.35
N GLU A 30 -4.88 11.48 -5.29
CA GLU A 30 -3.46 11.81 -5.34
C GLU A 30 -2.71 10.58 -5.84
N ASN A 31 -2.70 10.42 -7.16
CA ASN A 31 -1.89 9.40 -7.81
C ASN A 31 -0.44 9.85 -7.75
N GLY A 32 0.32 9.29 -6.80
CA GLY A 32 1.77 9.47 -6.76
C GLY A 32 2.46 8.88 -7.99
N THR A 33 3.71 9.28 -8.19
CA THR A 33 4.53 8.85 -9.33
C THR A 33 5.66 7.97 -8.83
N LEU A 34 5.82 6.79 -9.46
CA LEU A 34 6.98 5.93 -9.27
C LEU A 34 8.01 6.26 -10.36
N ALA A 35 9.17 6.78 -9.95
CA ALA A 35 10.31 7.02 -10.81
C ALA A 35 11.33 5.90 -10.64
N VAL A 36 11.49 5.09 -11.69
CA VAL A 36 12.37 3.92 -11.71
C VAL A 36 13.75 4.32 -12.23
N GLN A 37 14.80 4.01 -11.48
CA GLN A 37 16.19 4.21 -11.91
C GLN A 37 16.82 2.93 -12.47
N LEU A 38 16.46 1.77 -11.92
CA LEU A 38 16.94 0.45 -12.36
C LEU A 38 15.84 -0.57 -12.14
N SER A 39 15.57 -1.41 -13.14
CA SER A 39 14.70 -2.59 -12.99
C SER A 39 15.29 -3.74 -13.78
N THR A 40 15.74 -4.78 -13.08
CA THR A 40 16.32 -6.00 -13.64
C THR A 40 15.81 -7.20 -12.84
N PHE A 41 16.12 -8.42 -13.29
CA PHE A 41 15.82 -9.64 -12.53
C PHE A 41 16.60 -9.82 -11.22
N HIS A 42 17.59 -8.98 -10.94
CA HIS A 42 18.43 -9.09 -9.74
C HIS A 42 18.42 -7.83 -8.87
N GLU A 43 17.94 -6.71 -9.38
CA GLU A 43 17.90 -5.46 -8.64
C GLU A 43 16.83 -4.53 -9.19
N PHE A 44 16.11 -3.91 -8.27
CA PHE A 44 15.24 -2.78 -8.51
C PHE A 44 15.70 -1.59 -7.67
N ARG A 45 15.71 -0.40 -8.28
CA ARG A 45 15.90 0.89 -7.61
C ARG A 45 14.91 1.89 -8.18
N GLY A 46 14.15 2.51 -7.29
CA GLY A 46 13.18 3.53 -7.65
C GLY A 46 12.88 4.44 -6.48
N HIS A 47 12.04 5.45 -6.72
CA HIS A 47 11.42 6.20 -5.65
C HIS A 47 9.99 6.54 -6.00
N PHE A 48 9.14 6.56 -4.98
CA PHE A 48 7.75 6.97 -5.08
C PHE A 48 7.58 8.33 -4.40
N VAL A 49 6.87 9.25 -5.06
CA VAL A 49 6.57 10.59 -4.55
C VAL A 49 5.08 10.91 -4.72
N LEU A 50 4.49 11.58 -3.74
CA LEU A 50 3.15 12.14 -3.87
C LEU A 50 3.20 13.51 -4.56
N PRO A 51 2.17 13.84 -5.36
CA PRO A 51 2.07 15.16 -5.96
C PRO A 51 1.97 16.22 -4.84
N TYR A 52 2.67 17.34 -5.02
CA TYR A 52 2.65 18.51 -4.12
C TYR A 52 3.31 18.32 -2.74
N GLN A 53 3.96 17.18 -2.48
CA GLN A 53 4.73 16.92 -1.27
C GLN A 53 6.06 16.24 -1.62
N ASP A 54 7.04 17.01 -2.10
CA ASP A 54 8.39 16.48 -2.42
C ASP A 54 9.10 15.88 -1.19
N ALA A 55 8.66 16.25 0.02
CA ALA A 55 9.14 15.66 1.28
C ALA A 55 8.62 14.23 1.51
N ASP A 56 7.47 13.87 0.92
CA ASP A 56 6.82 12.57 1.09
C ASP A 56 7.29 11.61 0.01
N ARG A 57 8.52 11.16 0.19
CA ARG A 57 9.21 10.22 -0.71
C ARG A 57 9.48 8.89 -0.01
N VAL A 58 9.33 7.80 -0.76
CA VAL A 58 9.86 6.49 -0.39
C VAL A 58 10.88 6.09 -1.43
N ASP A 59 12.14 5.99 -1.02
CA ASP A 59 13.16 5.31 -1.80
C ASP A 59 13.02 3.81 -1.65
N ILE A 60 13.06 3.11 -2.78
CA ILE A 60 12.86 1.67 -2.85
C ILE A 60 14.10 1.04 -3.45
N ARG A 61 14.68 0.09 -2.72
CA ARG A 61 15.73 -0.78 -3.24
C ARG A 61 15.40 -2.23 -2.89
N SER A 62 15.42 -3.10 -3.89
CA SER A 62 15.41 -4.53 -3.67
C SER A 62 16.48 -5.18 -4.52
N LYS A 63 17.22 -6.13 -3.95
CA LYS A 63 18.33 -6.79 -4.61
C LYS A 63 18.32 -8.27 -4.28
N MET A 64 18.39 -9.10 -5.30
CA MET A 64 18.71 -10.51 -5.20
C MET A 64 20.22 -10.69 -5.31
N SER A 65 20.82 -11.40 -4.36
CA SER A 65 22.24 -11.79 -4.37
C SER A 65 22.33 -13.31 -4.45
N GLY A 66 23.08 -13.82 -5.41
CA GLY A 66 23.05 -15.24 -5.72
C GLY A 66 21.66 -15.69 -6.18
N ALA A 67 21.29 -16.94 -5.88
CA ALA A 67 20.03 -17.51 -6.32
C ALA A 67 18.89 -17.39 -5.29
N TYR A 68 19.20 -17.08 -4.02
CA TYR A 68 18.23 -17.26 -2.93
C TYR A 68 18.25 -16.17 -1.85
N ASP A 69 19.19 -15.22 -1.87
CA ASP A 69 19.23 -14.16 -0.87
C ASP A 69 18.61 -12.89 -1.43
N VAL A 70 17.62 -12.33 -0.73
CA VAL A 70 16.97 -11.08 -1.10
C VAL A 70 17.15 -10.05 0.01
N ALA A 71 17.66 -8.88 -0.35
CA ALA A 71 17.74 -7.72 0.53
C ALA A 71 16.83 -6.60 0.00
N ILE A 72 15.97 -6.09 0.87
CA ILE A 72 15.04 -4.99 0.61
C ILE A 72 15.30 -3.88 1.60
N ARG A 73 15.29 -2.64 1.11
CA ARG A 73 15.43 -1.44 1.90
C ARG A 73 14.47 -0.37 1.40
N PHE A 74 13.73 0.23 2.32
CA PHE A 74 12.96 1.44 2.08
C PHE A 74 13.49 2.58 2.94
N ILE A 75 13.72 3.75 2.33
CA ILE A 75 14.10 4.96 3.06
C ILE A 75 12.95 5.95 2.92
N LEU A 76 12.47 6.42 4.06
CA LEU A 76 11.56 7.57 4.21
C LEU A 76 12.35 8.67 4.94
N ASP A 77 11.87 9.93 4.91
CA ASP A 77 12.56 11.12 5.46
C ASP A 77 13.57 10.84 6.59
N LYS A 78 13.12 10.27 7.71
CA LYS A 78 13.96 9.92 8.87
C LYS A 78 13.87 8.45 9.28
N ALA A 79 13.31 7.60 8.43
CA ALA A 79 13.05 6.20 8.74
C ALA A 79 13.67 5.28 7.71
N GLU A 80 14.20 4.17 8.18
CA GLU A 80 14.74 3.11 7.35
C GLU A 80 14.07 1.80 7.75
N LEU A 81 13.55 1.09 6.74
CA LEU A 81 12.91 -0.20 6.90
C LEU A 81 13.67 -1.21 6.06
N GLU A 82 14.13 -2.28 6.68
CA GLU A 82 14.95 -3.33 6.07
C GLU A 82 14.29 -4.69 6.19
N ALA A 83 14.37 -5.46 5.13
CA ALA A 83 13.97 -6.86 5.12
C ALA A 83 15.01 -7.68 4.38
N GLN A 84 15.41 -8.80 4.98
CA GLN A 84 16.30 -9.79 4.39
C GLN A 84 15.57 -11.12 4.35
N PHE A 85 15.65 -11.82 3.23
CA PHE A 85 15.04 -13.12 3.03
C PHE A 85 16.13 -14.10 2.57
N ASP A 86 16.16 -15.26 3.22
CA ASP A 86 16.87 -16.43 2.72
C ASP A 86 15.80 -17.43 2.24
N LEU A 87 15.72 -17.56 0.91
CA LEU A 87 14.73 -18.40 0.25
C LEU A 87 15.08 -19.90 0.34
N VAL A 88 16.32 -20.26 0.70
CA VAL A 88 16.70 -21.66 0.95
C VAL A 88 16.16 -22.11 2.30
N THR A 89 16.37 -21.29 3.33
CA THR A 89 15.96 -21.62 4.69
C THR A 89 14.54 -21.19 5.03
N GLU A 90 13.84 -20.56 4.08
CA GLU A 90 12.50 -19.99 4.26
C GLU A 90 12.47 -19.08 5.50
N SER A 91 13.52 -18.25 5.66
CA SER A 91 13.66 -17.36 6.81
C SER A 91 13.67 -15.90 6.38
N MET A 92 13.23 -15.03 7.29
CA MET A 92 13.30 -13.59 7.07
C MET A 92 13.71 -12.83 8.33
N VAL A 93 14.48 -11.77 8.12
CA VAL A 93 14.83 -10.77 9.13
C VAL A 93 14.17 -9.46 8.72
N LEU A 94 13.36 -8.90 9.60
CA LEU A 94 12.72 -7.60 9.42
C LEU A 94 13.30 -6.63 10.47
N ASP A 95 13.66 -5.41 10.07
CA ASP A 95 14.14 -4.39 11.00
C ASP A 95 13.62 -3.02 10.57
N GLY A 96 12.95 -2.31 11.47
CA GLY A 96 12.55 -0.92 11.27
C GLY A 96 13.27 0.04 12.20
N HIS A 97 14.36 -0.40 12.83
CA HIS A 97 15.19 0.38 13.76
C HIS A 97 14.39 1.04 14.89
N ASN A 98 13.34 0.37 15.37
CA ASN A 98 12.39 0.87 16.38
C ASN A 98 11.63 2.13 15.95
N HIS A 99 11.61 2.45 14.66
CA HIS A 99 10.78 3.53 14.13
C HIS A 99 9.30 3.22 14.37
N ILE A 100 8.55 4.26 14.74
CA ILE A 100 7.10 4.21 14.87
C ILE A 100 6.54 4.93 13.65
N LEU A 101 5.98 4.15 12.72
CA LEU A 101 5.40 4.72 11.51
C LEU A 101 4.18 5.58 11.86
N LYS A 102 4.19 6.81 11.33
CA LYS A 102 3.05 7.71 11.36
C LYS A 102 2.00 7.32 10.31
N ASP A 103 0.79 7.84 10.43
CA ASP A 103 -0.31 7.46 9.55
C ASP A 103 -0.11 7.93 8.10
N ASP A 104 0.54 9.07 7.88
CA ASP A 104 0.99 9.57 6.57
C ASP A 104 2.04 8.65 5.95
N GLU A 105 3.07 8.26 6.70
CA GLU A 105 4.10 7.31 6.26
C GLU A 105 3.47 5.95 5.87
N LYS A 106 2.51 5.45 6.67
CA LYS A 106 1.77 4.22 6.35
C LYS A 106 0.98 4.34 5.06
N GLN A 107 0.26 5.44 4.86
CA GLN A 107 -0.48 5.70 3.62
C GLN A 107 0.47 5.79 2.42
N LEU A 108 1.62 6.45 2.60
CA LEU A 108 2.66 6.58 1.58
C LEU A 108 3.21 5.21 1.17
N LEU A 109 3.54 4.34 2.14
CA LEU A 109 3.97 2.96 1.89
C LEU A 109 2.90 2.16 1.15
N GLY A 110 1.63 2.31 1.54
CA GLY A 110 0.50 1.64 0.87
C GLY A 110 0.34 2.07 -0.59
N LYS A 111 0.43 3.38 -0.87
CA LYS A 111 0.38 3.91 -2.24
C LYS A 111 1.61 3.49 -3.06
N ALA A 112 2.80 3.50 -2.46
CA ALA A 112 4.03 3.02 -3.09
C ALA A 112 3.93 1.52 -3.46
N SER A 113 3.34 0.70 -2.59
CA SER A 113 3.07 -0.73 -2.86
C SER A 113 2.20 -0.91 -4.10
N GLN A 114 1.10 -0.15 -4.19
CA GLN A 114 0.19 -0.20 -5.34
C GLN A 114 0.88 0.26 -6.64
N ALA A 115 1.62 1.36 -6.58
CA ALA A 115 2.34 1.90 -7.74
C ALA A 115 3.43 0.93 -8.24
N LEU A 116 4.20 0.34 -7.32
CA LEU A 116 5.21 -0.67 -7.68
C LEU A 116 4.56 -1.92 -8.27
N SER A 117 3.47 -2.41 -7.69
CA SER A 117 2.74 -3.57 -8.23
C SER A 117 2.25 -3.32 -9.66
N GLN A 118 1.69 -2.13 -9.94
CA GLN A 118 1.23 -1.77 -11.28
C GLN A 118 2.38 -1.65 -12.27
N PHE A 119 3.50 -1.06 -11.85
CA PHE A 119 4.71 -0.98 -12.67
C PHE A 119 5.21 -2.38 -13.05
N LEU A 120 5.34 -3.28 -12.07
CA LEU A 120 5.84 -4.64 -12.31
C LEU A 120 4.93 -5.42 -13.26
N GLN A 121 3.61 -5.36 -13.05
CA GLN A 121 2.61 -5.96 -13.94
C GLN A 121 2.76 -5.50 -15.39
N LYS A 122 3.02 -4.20 -15.60
CA LYS A 122 3.22 -3.65 -16.94
C LYS A 122 4.57 -4.06 -17.55
N GLU A 123 5.62 -4.16 -16.74
CA GLU A 123 6.99 -4.39 -17.21
C GLU A 123 7.28 -5.86 -17.50
N TYR A 124 6.77 -6.79 -16.68
CA TYR A 124 7.16 -8.20 -16.71
C TYR A 124 6.00 -9.17 -17.01
N ASP A 125 4.81 -8.64 -17.31
CA ASP A 125 3.58 -9.40 -17.62
C ASP A 125 3.20 -10.42 -16.53
N GLU A 126 3.73 -11.65 -16.58
CA GLU A 126 3.46 -12.74 -15.61
C GLU A 126 4.71 -13.22 -14.83
N GLU A 127 5.94 -12.86 -15.22
CA GLU A 127 7.18 -13.32 -14.56
C GLU A 127 7.90 -12.20 -13.81
N PHE A 128 7.33 -11.77 -12.68
CA PHE A 128 7.96 -10.74 -11.84
C PHE A 128 9.24 -11.27 -11.16
N PRO A 129 10.33 -10.48 -11.13
CA PRO A 129 11.48 -10.79 -10.30
C PRO A 129 11.07 -10.95 -8.83
N GLU A 130 11.49 -12.04 -8.20
CA GLU A 130 11.04 -12.41 -6.86
C GLU A 130 11.38 -11.36 -5.80
N HIS A 131 12.57 -10.74 -5.91
CA HIS A 131 12.95 -9.63 -5.03
C HIS A 131 12.02 -8.41 -5.14
N SER A 132 11.47 -8.15 -6.33
CA SER A 132 10.53 -7.05 -6.57
C SER A 132 9.15 -7.39 -6.04
N PHE A 133 8.72 -8.65 -6.17
CA PHE A 133 7.49 -9.13 -5.54
C PHE A 133 7.55 -9.00 -4.02
N LEU A 134 8.63 -9.46 -3.39
CA LEU A 134 8.83 -9.32 -1.95
C LEU A 134 8.85 -7.86 -1.49
N ALA A 135 9.40 -6.95 -2.31
CA ALA A 135 9.36 -5.52 -2.01
C ALA A 135 7.92 -4.97 -1.97
N VAL A 136 7.05 -5.37 -2.91
CA VAL A 136 5.62 -5.01 -2.88
C VAL A 136 4.97 -5.51 -1.58
N GLN A 137 5.23 -6.76 -1.20
CA GLN A 137 4.67 -7.36 0.03
C GLN A 137 5.15 -6.61 1.28
N MET A 138 6.42 -6.22 1.33
CA MET A 138 6.97 -5.52 2.49
C MET A 138 6.44 -4.09 2.64
N LEU A 139 6.27 -3.36 1.55
CA LEU A 139 5.58 -2.06 1.56
C LEU A 139 4.15 -2.22 2.11
N ALA A 140 3.41 -3.23 1.63
CA ALA A 140 2.06 -3.50 2.10
C ALA A 140 2.00 -3.93 3.57
N TYR A 141 2.94 -4.77 4.02
CA TYR A 141 3.03 -5.23 5.40
C TYR A 141 3.25 -4.06 6.36
N TRP A 142 4.25 -3.22 6.12
CA TRP A 142 4.55 -2.09 6.98
C TRP A 142 3.50 -0.97 6.92
N SER A 143 2.79 -0.81 5.78
CA SER A 143 1.65 0.12 5.70
C SER A 143 0.51 -0.20 6.67
N LYS A 144 0.45 -1.45 7.16
CA LYS A 144 -0.56 -1.94 8.10
C LYS A 144 -0.06 -2.07 9.53
N ALA A 145 1.15 -1.56 9.83
CA ALA A 145 1.70 -1.62 11.17
C ALA A 145 0.72 -0.98 12.19
N PRO A 146 0.52 -1.58 13.38
CA PRO A 146 -0.37 -1.01 14.38
C PRO A 146 0.03 0.41 14.78
N LYS A 147 -0.93 1.19 15.26
CA LYS A 147 -0.64 2.53 15.79
C LYS A 147 0.32 2.43 16.99
N ASP A 148 1.25 3.37 17.09
CA ASP A 148 2.22 3.49 18.19
C ASP A 148 3.12 2.25 18.38
N PHE A 149 3.27 1.44 17.33
CA PHE A 149 4.06 0.22 17.36
C PHE A 149 5.49 0.48 16.88
N ALA A 150 6.46 0.27 17.77
CA ALA A 150 7.87 0.33 17.41
C ALA A 150 8.27 -0.90 16.59
N ILE A 151 8.72 -0.67 15.36
CA ILE A 151 9.14 -1.73 14.43
C ILE A 151 10.59 -2.10 14.75
N GLY A 152 10.78 -2.95 15.75
CA GLY A 152 12.10 -3.51 16.09
C GLY A 152 12.50 -4.68 15.20
N ARG A 153 13.77 -5.09 15.34
CA ARG A 153 14.32 -6.28 14.68
C ARG A 153 13.56 -7.55 15.06
N ARG A 154 13.21 -8.35 14.06
CA ARG A 154 12.56 -9.65 14.20
C ARG A 154 13.15 -10.64 13.24
N GLU A 155 13.28 -11.87 13.70
CA GLU A 155 13.69 -13.00 12.90
C GLU A 155 12.54 -14.00 12.90
N ILE A 156 12.16 -14.46 11.72
CA ILE A 156 11.05 -15.37 11.51
C ILE A 156 11.61 -16.57 10.76
N HIS A 157 11.47 -17.74 11.37
CA HIS A 157 11.83 -19.01 10.77
C HIS A 157 10.56 -19.82 10.55
N THR A 158 10.45 -20.44 9.38
CA THR A 158 9.28 -21.24 9.04
C THR A 158 9.49 -22.73 9.38
N ARG A 159 10.73 -23.14 9.70
CA ARG A 159 11.10 -24.50 10.13
C ARG A 159 12.24 -24.51 11.14
#